data_AF-A0A2M8B6U0-F1
#
_entry.id   AF-A0A2M8B6U0-F1
#
_cell.length_a   1.000
_cell.length_b   1.000
_cell.length_c   1.000
_cell.angle_alpha   90.00
_cell.angle_beta   90.00
_cell.angle_gamma   90.00
#
_symmetry.space_group_name_H-M   'P 1'
#
loop_
_entity.id
_entity.type
_entity.pdbx_description
1 polymer ?
#
loop_
_entity_poly.entity_id
_entity_poly.type
_entity_poly.pdbx_seq_one_letter_code
_entity_poly.pdbx_strand_id
1 'polypeptide(L)'
;LFYDMTLIGEVGLDLAVIPIGDNFTMGPDDALRAVKFLKPKTVVPAHFGTWPIIDADAESWAARVEKQTETKVAVMKAGDSLVV
;
A
#
# COMPACT_ATOMS: atom_id res chain seq x y z
N LEU A 1 2.89 -3.24 12.97
CA LEU A 1 2.17 -1.97 12.72
C LEU A 1 2.22 -1.08 13.94
N PHE A 2 2.31 0.23 13.75
CA PHE A 2 2.31 1.23 14.82
C PHE A 2 1.14 2.20 14.62
N TYR A 3 0.48 2.60 15.72
CA TYR A 3 -0.71 3.44 15.64
C TYR A 3 -0.37 4.92 15.38
N ASP A 4 0.84 5.35 15.72
CA ASP A 4 1.38 6.68 15.42
C ASP A 4 1.41 7.02 13.91
N MET A 5 1.28 6.03 13.02
CA MET A 5 1.05 6.24 11.60
C MET A 5 -0.18 7.12 11.31
N THR A 6 -1.16 7.18 12.21
CA THR A 6 -2.29 8.10 12.08
C THR A 6 -1.85 9.56 12.12
N LEU A 7 -0.82 9.90 12.90
CA LEU A 7 -0.26 11.25 12.97
C LEU A 7 0.37 11.66 11.65
N ILE A 8 0.95 10.71 10.91
CA ILE A 8 1.46 10.95 9.56
C ILE A 8 0.30 11.23 8.60
N GLY A 9 -0.80 10.47 8.71
CA GLY A 9 -1.99 10.66 7.88
C GLY A 9 -2.68 12.01 8.09
N GLU A 10 -2.61 12.59 9.30
CA GLU A 10 -3.15 13.92 9.61
C GLU A 10 -2.49 15.05 8.81
N VAL A 11 -1.26 14.85 8.32
CA VAL A 11 -0.56 15.83 7.48
C VAL A 11 -1.18 15.94 6.07
N GLY A 12 -1.91 14.92 5.62
CA GLY A 12 -2.55 14.87 4.31
C GLY A 12 -1.59 14.43 3.21
N LEU A 13 -1.47 13.12 3.02
CA LEU A 13 -0.54 12.53 2.05
C LEU A 13 -1.13 12.49 0.63
N ASP A 14 -0.41 13.01 -0.35
CA ASP A 14 -0.77 12.83 -1.77
C ASP A 14 -0.48 11.39 -2.24
N LEU A 15 0.66 10.83 -1.80
CA LEU A 15 1.11 9.49 -2.14
C LEU A 15 1.65 8.75 -0.91
N ALA A 16 1.31 7.48 -0.78
CA ALA A 16 2.05 6.54 0.06
C ALA A 16 2.52 5.33 -0.77
N VAL A 17 3.76 4.90 -0.57
CA VAL A 17 4.30 3.67 -1.16
C VAL A 17 4.46 2.66 -0.04
N ILE A 18 3.75 1.53 -0.12
CA ILE A 18 3.59 0.60 1.01
C ILE A 18 4.01 -0.82 0.61
N PRO A 19 4.89 -1.48 1.38
CA PRO A 19 5.26 -2.86 1.11
C PRO A 19 4.09 -3.82 1.40
N ILE A 20 3.89 -4.81 0.51
CA ILE A 20 2.82 -5.82 0.67
C ILE A 20 3.32 -7.27 0.64
N GLY A 21 4.63 -7.49 0.50
CA GLY A 21 5.22 -8.81 0.23
C GLY A 21 5.27 -9.78 1.41
N ASP A 22 4.84 -9.39 2.61
CA ASP A 22 4.92 -10.25 3.80
C ASP A 22 6.37 -10.69 4.13
N ASN A 23 6.54 -11.62 5.08
CA ASN A 23 7.75 -12.31 5.53
C ASN A 23 8.88 -11.42 6.12
N PHE A 24 9.27 -10.36 5.41
CA PHE A 24 10.25 -9.36 5.84
C PHE A 24 9.63 -7.97 6.05
N THR A 25 8.46 -7.73 5.48
CA THR A 25 7.72 -6.46 5.57
C THR A 25 6.27 -6.71 5.99
N MET A 26 5.42 -5.67 5.90
CA MET A 26 3.97 -5.88 6.03
C MET A 26 3.47 -6.84 4.95
N GLY A 27 2.59 -7.75 5.33
CA GLY A 27 1.75 -8.51 4.41
C GLY A 27 0.53 -7.70 3.94
N PRO A 28 -0.29 -8.23 3.01
CA PRO A 28 -1.42 -7.51 2.41
C PRO A 28 -2.43 -6.98 3.44
N ASP A 29 -2.69 -7.73 4.51
CA ASP A 29 -3.66 -7.35 5.55
C ASP A 29 -3.16 -6.18 6.40
N ASP A 30 -1.89 -6.23 6.81
CA ASP A 30 -1.26 -5.16 7.57
C ASP A 30 -1.07 -3.91 6.70
N ALA A 31 -0.73 -4.07 5.42
CA ALA A 31 -0.64 -2.97 4.47
C ALA A 31 -1.99 -2.26 4.27
N LEU A 32 -3.10 -3.00 4.16
CA LEU A 32 -4.44 -2.40 4.12
C LEU A 32 -4.74 -1.61 5.42
N ARG A 33 -4.34 -2.13 6.57
CA ARG A 33 -4.50 -1.42 7.84
C ARG A 33 -3.63 -0.17 7.91
N ALA A 34 -2.42 -0.20 7.36
CA ALA A 34 -1.57 0.98 7.19
C ALA A 34 -2.24 2.04 6.31
N VAL A 35 -2.88 1.65 5.19
CA VAL A 35 -3.66 2.60 4.35
C VAL A 35 -4.77 3.28 5.15
N LYS A 36 -5.50 2.53 6.00
CA LYS A 36 -6.55 3.10 6.85
C LYS A 36 -6.02 4.10 7.89
N PHE A 37 -4.77 3.94 8.33
CA PHE A 37 -4.13 4.89 9.25
C PHE A 37 -3.60 6.11 8.52
N LEU A 38 -2.93 5.91 7.40
CA LEU A 38 -2.26 6.97 6.62
C LEU A 38 -3.23 7.80 5.78
N LYS A 39 -4.36 7.23 5.35
CA LYS A 39 -5.39 7.87 4.52
C LYS A 39 -4.84 8.71 3.35
N PRO A 40 -3.88 8.19 2.54
CA PRO A 40 -3.34 8.94 1.42
C PRO A 40 -4.37 9.10 0.30
N LYS A 41 -4.22 10.11 -0.55
CA LYS A 41 -5.05 10.25 -1.77
C LYS A 41 -4.80 9.08 -2.73
N THR A 42 -3.53 8.72 -2.92
CA THR A 42 -3.10 7.59 -3.76
C THR A 42 -2.13 6.67 -2.99
N VAL A 43 -2.24 5.36 -3.19
CA VAL A 43 -1.27 4.39 -2.68
C VAL A 43 -0.71 3.52 -3.80
N VAL A 44 0.58 3.20 -3.72
CA VAL A 44 1.26 2.25 -4.62
C VAL A 44 1.76 1.06 -3.78
N PRO A 45 1.34 -0.18 -4.10
CA PRO A 45 1.94 -1.36 -3.47
C PRO A 45 3.38 -1.55 -3.96
N ALA A 46 4.26 -1.97 -3.05
CA ALA A 46 5.67 -2.19 -3.33
C ALA A 46 6.19 -3.46 -2.63
N HIS A 47 7.45 -3.80 -2.89
CA HIS A 47 8.17 -4.91 -2.23
C HIS A 47 7.39 -6.24 -2.25
N PHE A 48 6.96 -6.67 -3.45
CA PHE A 48 6.31 -7.95 -3.70
C PHE A 48 6.77 -8.51 -5.05
N GLY A 49 6.61 -9.82 -5.27
CA GLY A 49 6.81 -10.45 -6.58
C GLY A 49 8.25 -10.49 -7.09
N THR A 50 9.24 -10.03 -6.31
CA THR A 50 10.67 -10.13 -6.67
C THR A 50 11.26 -11.51 -6.38
N TRP A 51 10.72 -12.21 -5.36
CA TRP A 51 11.12 -13.58 -4.99
C TRP A 51 9.88 -14.42 -4.64
N PRO A 52 9.95 -15.77 -4.78
CA PRO A 52 8.82 -16.64 -4.45
C PRO A 52 8.30 -16.50 -3.01
N ILE A 53 9.16 -16.12 -2.05
CA ILE A 53 8.78 -15.95 -0.64
C ILE A 53 7.97 -14.68 -0.36
N ILE A 54 7.90 -13.74 -1.32
CA ILE A 54 7.13 -12.51 -1.21
C ILE A 54 6.11 -12.35 -2.35
N ASP A 55 5.54 -13.46 -2.82
CA ASP A 55 4.59 -13.51 -3.93
C ASP A 55 3.17 -13.10 -3.46
N ALA A 56 2.94 -11.78 -3.38
CA ALA A 56 1.66 -11.21 -3.01
C ALA A 56 0.87 -10.73 -4.24
N ASP A 57 -0.44 -10.98 -4.24
CA ASP A 57 -1.36 -10.53 -5.29
C ASP A 57 -1.74 -9.05 -5.10
N ALA A 58 -1.04 -8.18 -5.83
CA ALA A 58 -1.26 -6.73 -5.77
C ALA A 58 -2.63 -6.28 -6.30
N GLU A 59 -3.21 -6.98 -7.27
CA GLU A 59 -4.51 -6.63 -7.86
C GLU A 59 -5.64 -6.95 -6.87
N SER A 60 -5.57 -8.13 -6.25
CA SER A 60 -6.50 -8.50 -5.17
C SER A 60 -6.38 -7.55 -3.98
N TRP A 61 -5.16 -7.16 -3.61
CA TRP A 61 -4.94 -6.16 -2.56
C TRP A 61 -5.52 -4.79 -2.93
N ALA A 62 -5.29 -4.32 -4.17
CA ALA A 62 -5.81 -3.05 -4.66
C ALA A 62 -7.34 -3.00 -4.56
N ALA A 63 -8.02 -4.03 -5.06
CA ALA A 63 -9.48 -4.14 -5.00
C ALA A 63 -10.01 -4.09 -3.54
N ARG A 64 -9.27 -4.68 -2.58
CA ARG A 64 -9.63 -4.62 -1.16
C ARG A 64 -9.46 -3.23 -0.56
N VAL A 65 -8.42 -2.49 -0.94
CA VAL A 65 -8.17 -1.11 -0.49
C VAL A 65 -9.26 -0.18 -1.01
N GLU A 66 -9.54 -0.21 -2.32
CA GLU A 66 -10.55 0.66 -2.95
C GLU A 66 -11.97 0.35 -2.46
N LYS A 67 -12.25 -0.91 -2.08
CA LYS A 67 -13.53 -1.30 -1.48
C LYS A 67 -13.72 -0.78 -0.05
N GLN A 68 -12.63 -0.54 0.69
CA GLN A 68 -12.68 -0.27 2.13
C GLN A 68 -12.21 1.13 2.53
N THR A 69 -11.71 1.91 1.58
CA THR A 69 -11.14 3.25 1.81
C THR A 69 -11.45 4.15 0.61
N GLU A 70 -11.24 5.45 0.78
CA GLU A 70 -11.34 6.43 -0.32
C GLU A 70 -10.02 6.59 -1.10
N THR A 71 -8.97 5.86 -0.69
CA THR A 71 -7.65 5.89 -1.30
C THR A 71 -7.69 5.20 -2.67
N LYS A 72 -7.17 5.87 -3.70
CA LYS A 72 -6.95 5.27 -5.02
C LYS A 72 -5.72 4.39 -5.01
N VAL A 73 -5.75 3.26 -5.72
CA VAL A 73 -4.58 2.39 -5.82
C VAL A 73 -3.97 2.46 -7.21
N ALA A 74 -2.66 2.70 -7.28
CA ALA A 74 -1.89 2.64 -8.51
C ALA A 74 -1.01 1.39 -8.47
N VAL A 75 -1.47 0.28 -9.07
CA VAL A 75 -0.65 -0.92 -9.27
C VAL A 75 0.29 -0.65 -10.44
N MET A 76 1.60 -0.72 -10.17
CA MET A 76 2.64 -0.34 -11.13
C MET A 76 3.61 -1.50 -11.36
N LYS A 77 4.14 -1.58 -12.57
CA LYS A 77 5.24 -2.48 -12.94
C LYS A 77 6.58 -1.77 -12.78
N ALA A 78 7.65 -2.55 -12.64
CA ALA A 78 9.00 -2.00 -12.61
C ALA A 78 9.30 -1.22 -13.90
N GLY A 79 9.66 0.06 -13.74
CA GLY A 79 9.91 0.98 -14.85
C GLY A 79 8.76 1.95 -15.15
N ASP A 80 7.57 1.75 -14.56
CA ASP A 80 6.45 2.68 -14.71
C ASP A 80 6.73 4.01 -13.98
N SER A 81 6.01 5.05 -14.38
CA SER A 81 6.06 6.38 -13.76
C SER A 81 4.64 6.87 -13.43
N LEU A 82 4.51 7.61 -12.33
CA LEU A 82 3.27 8.20 -11.87
C LEU A 82 3.50 9.68 -11.58
N VAL A 83 2.55 10.52 -11.98
CA VAL A 83 2.48 11.94 -11.60
C VAL A 83 1.32 12.07 -10.62
N VAL A 84 1.59 12.68 -9.47
CA VAL A 84 0.66 12.83 -8.34
C VAL A 84 0.33 14.29 -8.12
#